data_AF-A0A1I7Z8G9-F1
#
_entry.id   AF-A0A1I7Z8G9-F1
#
_cell.length_a   1.000
_cell.length_b   1.000
_cell.length_c   1.000
_cell.angle_alpha   90.00
_cell.angle_beta   90.00
_cell.angle_gamma   90.00
#
_symmetry.space_group_name_H-M   'P 1'
#
loop_
_entity.id
_entity.type
_entity.pdbx_description
1 polymer ?
#
loop_
_entity_poly.entity_id
_entity_poly.type
_entity_poly.pdbx_seq_one_letter_code
_entity_poly.pdbx_strand_id
1 'polypeptide(L)'
;MACEKLRYCLRYDGELDKRSDSVDLKVRVRLDAKADSPRAFFLRRDLNTKKGVTVDRNSQSKDFPDVIEQRVHMRRGQEHCESHDVYVPDSIRDKINPIVIAVNYTYEPRESRTFPGYFEPALDTTLPQTFTTE
;
A
#
# COMPACT_ATOMS: atom_id res chain seq x y z
N MET A 1 -20.38 -14.48 2.54
CA MET A 1 -19.26 -13.58 2.19
C MET A 1 -18.55 -13.21 3.47
N ALA A 2 -17.41 -13.87 3.70
CA ALA A 2 -16.55 -13.57 4.83
C ALA A 2 -15.75 -12.29 4.54
N CYS A 3 -15.51 -11.50 5.59
CA CYS A 3 -14.72 -10.29 5.52
C CYS A 3 -13.73 -10.27 6.68
N GLU A 4 -12.50 -9.87 6.41
CA GLU A 4 -11.45 -9.71 7.41
C GLU A 4 -10.81 -8.32 7.29
N LYS A 5 -10.32 -7.80 8.42
CA LYS A 5 -9.73 -6.46 8.48
C LYS A 5 -8.23 -6.53 8.32
N LEU A 6 -7.73 -6.02 7.19
CA LEU A 6 -6.32 -5.72 7.02
C LEU A 6 -6.00 -4.39 7.70
N ARG A 7 -5.00 -4.37 8.57
CA ARG A 7 -4.43 -3.14 9.14
C ARG A 7 -2.93 -3.11 8.92
N TYR A 8 -2.42 -2.01 8.39
CA TYR A 8 -0.99 -1.75 8.29
C TYR A 8 -0.66 -0.38 8.88
N CYS A 9 0.55 -0.24 9.41
CA CYS A 9 1.03 1.01 9.98
C CYS A 9 2.42 1.32 9.41
N LEU A 10 2.65 2.57 9.04
CA LEU A 10 3.95 3.08 8.61
C LEU A 10 4.43 4.14 9.60
N ARG A 11 5.74 4.12 9.85
CA ARG A 11 6.46 5.18 10.55
C ARG A 11 7.82 5.30 9.88
N TYR A 12 8.30 6.52 9.66
CA TYR A 12 9.68 6.73 9.26
C TYR A 12 10.42 7.53 10.32
N ASP A 13 11.69 7.20 10.48
CA ASP A 13 12.69 8.01 11.15
C ASP A 13 13.85 8.15 10.18
N GLY A 14 14.33 9.38 10.01
CA GLY A 14 15.31 9.71 8.98
C GLY A 14 15.57 11.21 8.92
N GLU A 15 16.65 11.55 8.24
CA GLU A 15 17.03 12.94 8.00
C GLU A 15 16.51 13.41 6.64
N LEU A 16 15.94 14.61 6.63
CA LEU A 16 15.54 15.32 5.42
C LEU A 16 16.33 16.62 5.33
N ASP A 17 16.48 17.14 4.12
CA ASP A 17 16.96 18.51 3.94
C ASP A 17 16.09 19.48 4.77
N LYS A 18 16.70 20.53 5.35
CA LYS A 18 15.99 21.53 6.17
C LYS A 18 14.82 22.21 5.44
N ARG A 19 14.79 22.14 4.11
CA ARG A 19 13.73 22.68 3.25
C ARG A 19 12.54 21.74 3.10
N SER A 20 12.65 20.50 3.58
CA SER A 20 11.61 19.46 3.52
C SER A 20 11.28 18.95 4.93
N ASP A 21 10.01 19.06 5.34
CA ASP A 21 9.53 18.59 6.65
C ASP A 21 8.79 17.24 6.58
N SER A 22 8.65 16.71 5.36
CA SER A 22 7.75 15.60 5.05
C SER A 22 8.21 14.82 3.82
N VAL A 23 7.79 13.56 3.74
CA VAL A 23 7.96 12.68 2.58
C VAL A 23 6.62 12.15 2.10
N ASP A 24 6.54 11.84 0.82
CA ASP A 24 5.41 11.14 0.25
C ASP A 24 5.82 9.70 -0.06
N LEU A 25 5.07 8.75 0.46
CA LEU A 25 5.24 7.33 0.19
C LEU A 25 4.06 6.83 -0.62
N LYS A 26 4.35 5.99 -1.61
CA LYS A 26 3.35 5.22 -2.33
C LYS A 26 3.32 3.81 -1.74
N VAL A 27 2.25 3.47 -1.05
CA VAL A 27 1.99 2.14 -0.50
C VAL A 27 1.12 1.38 -1.49
N ARG A 28 1.51 0.16 -1.83
CA ARG A 28 0.76 -0.71 -2.72
C ARG A 28 0.45 -1.99 -1.97
N VAL A 29 -0.83 -2.36 -1.97
CA VAL A 29 -1.34 -3.54 -1.30
C VAL A 29 -1.86 -4.49 -2.35
N ARG A 30 -1.35 -5.72 -2.36
CA ARG A 30 -1.75 -6.81 -3.25
C ARG A 30 -2.29 -7.97 -2.43
N LEU A 31 -3.54 -8.34 -2.70
CA LEU A 31 -4.20 -9.49 -2.09
C LEU A 31 -3.86 -10.77 -2.86
N ASP A 32 -3.78 -11.88 -2.13
CA ASP A 32 -3.50 -13.23 -2.66
C ASP A 32 -2.32 -13.27 -3.63
N ALA A 33 -1.20 -12.64 -3.25
CA ALA A 33 -0.07 -12.34 -4.11
C ALA A 33 0.65 -13.55 -4.73
N LYS A 34 0.43 -14.76 -4.18
CA LYS A 34 0.97 -16.03 -4.69
C LYS A 34 0.03 -16.73 -5.69
N ALA A 35 -1.23 -16.29 -5.81
CA ALA A 35 -2.20 -16.89 -6.70
C ALA A 35 -2.23 -16.18 -8.07
N ASP A 36 -2.41 -16.95 -9.14
CA ASP A 36 -2.61 -16.40 -10.49
C ASP A 36 -3.97 -15.72 -10.63
N SER A 37 -4.98 -16.20 -9.90
CA SER A 37 -6.30 -15.59 -9.80
C SER A 37 -6.61 -15.34 -8.31
N PRO A 38 -6.61 -14.07 -7.88
CA PRO A 38 -6.74 -13.70 -6.48
C PRO A 38 -8.13 -14.05 -5.98
N ARG A 39 -8.17 -14.77 -4.86
CA ARG A 39 -9.40 -15.20 -4.18
C ARG A 39 -9.95 -14.12 -3.26
N ALA A 40 -9.12 -13.15 -2.89
CA ALA A 40 -9.51 -12.03 -2.04
C ALA A 40 -9.55 -10.73 -2.85
N PHE A 41 -10.48 -9.85 -2.48
CA PHE A 41 -10.67 -8.57 -3.14
C PHE A 41 -11.09 -7.47 -2.16
N PHE A 42 -10.85 -6.23 -2.54
CA PHE A 42 -11.47 -5.05 -1.93
C PHE A 42 -12.77 -4.72 -2.64
N LEU A 43 -13.71 -4.08 -1.94
CA LEU A 43 -14.89 -3.52 -2.58
C LEU A 43 -14.65 -2.09 -3.03
N ARG A 44 -14.95 -1.81 -4.30
CA ARG A 44 -14.75 -0.47 -4.88
C ARG A 44 -15.43 0.66 -4.09
N ARG A 45 -16.64 0.39 -3.56
CA ARG A 45 -17.39 1.36 -2.74
C ARG A 45 -16.65 1.74 -1.45
N ASP A 46 -15.96 0.80 -0.81
CA ASP A 46 -15.26 1.03 0.44
C ASP A 46 -13.97 1.82 0.17
N LEU A 47 -13.28 1.50 -0.94
CA LEU A 47 -12.11 2.25 -1.39
C LEU A 47 -12.44 3.72 -1.69
N ASN A 48 -13.61 4.01 -2.28
CA ASN A 48 -14.01 5.38 -2.61
C ASN A 48 -14.22 6.27 -1.38
N THR A 49 -14.41 5.68 -0.18
CA THR A 49 -14.49 6.43 1.07
C THR A 49 -13.13 6.83 1.64
N LYS A 50 -12.04 6.25 1.12
CA LYS A 50 -10.68 6.44 1.63
C LYS A 50 -9.94 7.49 0.79
N LYS A 51 -9.33 8.46 1.48
CA LYS A 51 -8.57 9.54 0.83
C LYS A 51 -7.21 9.01 0.35
N GLY A 52 -6.85 9.34 -0.89
CA GLY A 52 -5.54 9.00 -1.45
C GLY A 52 -5.37 7.54 -1.87
N VAL A 53 -6.45 6.74 -1.80
CA VAL A 53 -6.48 5.35 -2.25
C VAL A 53 -7.04 5.26 -3.66
N THR A 54 -6.34 4.52 -4.52
CA THR A 54 -6.71 4.28 -5.92
C THR A 54 -6.56 2.82 -6.27
N VAL A 55 -7.37 2.32 -7.21
CA VAL A 55 -7.22 0.96 -7.75
C VAL A 55 -6.01 0.95 -8.68
N ASP A 56 -5.11 -0.01 -8.48
CA ASP A 56 -3.93 -0.19 -9.32
C ASP A 56 -4.34 -0.64 -10.73
N ARG A 57 -3.60 -0.21 -11.75
CA ARG A 57 -3.89 -0.57 -13.15
C ARG A 57 -3.72 -2.06 -13.44
N ASN A 58 -2.92 -2.76 -12.64
CA ASN A 58 -2.65 -4.19 -12.74
C ASN A 58 -3.64 -5.05 -11.95
N SER A 59 -4.65 -4.43 -11.32
CA SER A 59 -5.74 -5.14 -10.67
C SER A 59 -6.56 -5.93 -11.71
N GLN A 60 -6.90 -7.18 -11.40
CA GLN A 60 -7.62 -8.07 -12.32
C GLN A 60 -9.06 -7.62 -12.57
N SER A 61 -9.66 -6.93 -11.60
CA SER A 61 -11.00 -6.37 -11.69
C SER A 61 -11.03 -4.93 -11.19
N LYS A 62 -11.93 -4.13 -11.77
CA LYS A 62 -12.21 -2.76 -11.32
C LYS A 62 -13.27 -2.70 -10.22
N ASP A 63 -14.22 -3.64 -10.26
CA ASP A 63 -15.31 -3.72 -9.28
C ASP A 63 -14.89 -4.49 -8.03
N PHE A 64 -14.04 -5.50 -8.22
CA PHE A 64 -13.46 -6.35 -7.17
C PHE A 64 -11.93 -6.33 -7.22
N PRO A 65 -11.31 -5.18 -6.98
CA PRO A 65 -9.87 -5.06 -7.11
C PRO A 65 -9.09 -5.89 -6.11
N ASP A 66 -8.01 -6.53 -6.58
CA ASP A 66 -7.04 -7.27 -5.75
C ASP A 66 -5.81 -6.42 -5.43
N VAL A 67 -5.59 -5.33 -6.16
CA VAL A 67 -4.46 -4.42 -5.95
C VAL A 67 -4.93 -2.98 -5.81
N ILE A 68 -4.47 -2.33 -4.74
CA ILE A 68 -4.70 -0.89 -4.48
C ILE A 68 -3.37 -0.18 -4.24
N GLU A 69 -3.35 1.11 -4.54
CA GLU A 69 -2.26 2.02 -4.22
C GLU A 69 -2.78 3.15 -3.33
N GLN A 70 -1.99 3.57 -2.36
CA GLN A 70 -2.28 4.67 -1.46
C GLN A 70 -1.09 5.62 -1.40
N ARG A 71 -1.36 6.91 -1.59
CA ARG A 71 -0.40 7.97 -1.34
C ARG A 71 -0.47 8.41 0.12
N VAL A 72 0.64 8.26 0.84
CA VAL A 72 0.77 8.58 2.26
C VAL A 72 1.75 9.73 2.44
N HIS A 73 1.25 10.86 2.91
CA HIS A 73 2.08 12.00 3.31
C HIS A 73 2.51 11.84 4.76
N MET A 74 3.81 11.79 5.01
CA MET A 74 4.36 11.49 6.34
C MET A 74 5.29 12.60 6.82
N ARG A 75 5.22 12.88 8.13
CA ARG A 75 6.21 13.66 8.87
C ARG A 75 7.05 12.77 9.78
N ARG A 76 8.25 13.22 10.13
CA ARG A 76 9.22 12.43 10.91
C ARG A 76 8.60 12.01 12.24
N GLY A 77 8.71 10.73 12.58
CA GLY A 77 8.18 10.17 13.83
C GLY A 77 6.66 10.01 13.87
N GLN A 78 5.93 10.49 12.86
CA GLN A 78 4.48 10.28 12.76
C GLN A 78 4.20 8.84 12.36
N GLU A 79 3.31 8.19 13.11
CA GLU A 79 2.73 6.90 12.72
C GLU A 79 1.46 7.12 11.90
N HIS A 80 1.38 6.46 10.76
CA HIS A 80 0.20 6.41 9.90
C HIS A 80 -0.32 4.99 9.83
N CYS A 81 -1.50 4.73 10.40
CA CYS A 81 -2.16 3.43 10.31
C CYS A 81 -3.39 3.52 9.41
N GLU A 82 -3.54 2.56 8.50
CA GLU A 82 -4.70 2.43 7.63
C GLU A 82 -5.35 1.06 7.82
N SER A 83 -6.66 0.99 7.59
CA SER A 83 -7.41 -0.26 7.64
C SER A 83 -8.35 -0.43 6.45
N HIS A 84 -8.34 -1.63 5.89
CA HIS A 84 -9.17 -2.04 4.75
C HIS A 84 -9.92 -3.32 5.09
N ASP A 85 -11.17 -3.37 4.65
CA ASP A 85 -11.98 -4.57 4.66
C ASP A 85 -11.63 -5.40 3.41
N VAL A 86 -11.28 -6.67 3.63
CA VAL A 86 -10.91 -7.64 2.60
C VAL A 86 -11.97 -8.73 2.55
N TYR A 87 -12.46 -9.03 1.35
CA TYR A 87 -13.56 -9.95 1.14
C TYR A 87 -13.11 -11.19 0.38
N VAL A 88 -13.68 -12.34 0.75
CA VAL A 88 -13.45 -13.63 0.07
C VAL A 88 -14.82 -14.20 -0.34
N PRO A 89 -15.01 -14.59 -1.61
CA PRO A 89 -16.27 -15.17 -2.04
C PRO A 89 -16.39 -16.61 -1.53
N ASP A 90 -17.61 -17.02 -1.17
CA ASP A 90 -17.83 -18.37 -0.61
C ASP A 90 -17.61 -19.49 -1.67
N SER A 91 -17.60 -19.11 -2.95
CA SER A 91 -17.41 -19.97 -4.13
C SER A 91 -15.94 -20.29 -4.45
N ILE A 92 -14.97 -19.86 -3.65
CA ILE A 92 -13.56 -20.21 -3.88
C ILE A 92 -13.36 -21.73 -3.87
N ARG A 93 -12.64 -22.23 -4.88
CA ARG A 93 -12.32 -23.66 -5.01
C ARG A 93 -11.24 -24.09 -4.03
N ASP A 94 -10.19 -23.28 -3.90
CA ASP A 94 -9.06 -23.54 -3.03
C ASP A 94 -9.22 -22.83 -1.69
N LYS A 95 -9.49 -23.62 -0.65
CA LYS A 95 -9.66 -23.20 0.75
C LYS A 95 -8.50 -23.63 1.64
N ILE A 96 -7.47 -24.26 1.06
CA ILE A 96 -6.35 -24.85 1.81
C ILE A 96 -5.14 -23.93 1.77
N ASN A 97 -4.83 -23.34 0.61
CA ASN A 97 -3.69 -22.44 0.52
C ASN A 97 -4.01 -21.09 1.20
N PRO A 98 -3.08 -20.55 2.00
CA PRO A 98 -3.28 -19.26 2.66
C PRO A 98 -3.42 -18.13 1.64
N ILE A 99 -4.16 -17.08 2.01
CA ILE A 99 -4.29 -15.87 1.20
C ILE A 99 -3.15 -14.94 1.58
N VAL A 100 -2.12 -14.88 0.74
CA VAL A 100 -0.93 -14.07 1.05
C VAL A 100 -1.17 -12.61 0.70
N ILE A 101 -1.18 -11.73 1.70
CA ILE A 101 -1.27 -10.29 1.52
C ILE A 101 0.13 -9.71 1.45
N ALA A 102 0.46 -9.00 0.37
CA ALA A 102 1.71 -8.29 0.20
C ALA A 102 1.50 -6.77 0.26
N VAL A 103 2.23 -6.08 1.13
CA VAL A 103 2.25 -4.62 1.25
C VAL A 103 3.65 -4.14 0.89
N ASN A 104 3.77 -3.40 -0.20
CA ASN A 104 5.03 -2.78 -0.61
C ASN A 104 4.94 -1.27 -0.52
N TYR A 105 6.06 -0.60 -0.26
CA TYR A 105 6.12 0.86 -0.23
C TYR A 105 7.30 1.38 -1.03
N THR A 106 7.11 2.52 -1.68
CA THR A 106 8.15 3.21 -2.46
C THR A 106 8.11 4.71 -2.15
N TYR A 107 9.25 5.37 -2.24
CA TYR A 107 9.30 6.83 -2.18
C TYR A 107 8.66 7.44 -3.44
N GLU A 108 7.80 8.44 -3.27
CA GLU A 108 7.21 9.21 -4.37
C GLU A 108 7.91 10.58 -4.46
N PRO A 109 8.73 10.81 -5.51
CA PRO A 109 9.40 12.10 -5.69
C PRO A 109 8.39 13.22 -5.89
N ARG A 110 8.64 14.38 -5.26
CA ARG A 110 7.83 15.58 -5.49
C ARG A 110 8.25 16.26 -6.78
N GLU A 111 7.28 16.77 -7.54
CA GLU A 111 7.56 17.66 -8.66
C GLU A 111 8.01 19.03 -8.13
N SER A 112 9.27 19.16 -7.70
CA SER A 112 9.83 20.47 -7.33
C SER A 112 11.30 20.64 -7.67
N ARG A 113 11.52 21.66 -8.52
CA ARG A 113 12.75 22.36 -8.94
C ARG A 113 14.05 21.81 -8.34
N THR A 114 14.80 21.10 -9.17
CA THR A 114 16.21 20.78 -9.01
C THR A 114 17.02 22.08 -8.88
N PHE A 115 17.21 22.54 -7.66
CA PHE A 115 18.16 23.61 -7.35
C PHE A 115 19.53 23.00 -7.01
N PRO A 116 20.64 23.71 -7.29
CA PRO A 116 21.96 23.27 -6.86
C PRO A 116 21.98 22.99 -5.35
N GLY A 117 22.38 21.79 -4.96
CA GLY A 117 22.49 21.35 -3.56
C GLY A 117 21.21 20.82 -2.92
N TYR A 118 20.10 20.70 -3.65
CA TYR A 118 18.94 19.94 -3.19
C TYR A 118 19.07 18.47 -3.61
N PHE A 119 18.94 17.54 -2.67
CA PHE A 119 18.95 16.11 -2.91
C PHE A 119 17.60 15.51 -2.54
N GLU A 120 17.05 14.67 -3.41
CA GLU A 120 15.84 13.93 -3.09
C GLU A 120 16.15 12.87 -2.02
N PRO A 121 15.22 12.66 -1.07
CA PRO A 121 15.28 11.54 -0.14
C PRO A 121 15.39 10.20 -0.88
N ALA A 122 16.10 9.26 -0.26
CA ALA A 122 16.17 7.88 -0.70
C ALA A 122 15.72 6.96 0.43
N LEU A 123 15.08 5.84 0.07
CA LEU A 123 14.77 4.79 1.04
C LEU A 123 16.04 4.05 1.43
N ASP A 124 16.11 3.64 2.70
CA ASP A 124 17.16 2.76 3.19
C ASP A 124 17.02 1.39 2.50
N THR A 125 18.05 0.99 1.75
CA THR A 125 18.08 -0.27 1.01
C THR A 125 18.37 -1.49 1.88
N THR A 126 18.73 -1.27 3.15
CA THR A 126 18.92 -2.35 4.14
C THR A 126 17.61 -2.85 4.73
N LEU A 127 16.51 -2.09 4.56
CA LEU A 127 15.19 -2.46 5.03
C LEU A 127 14.36 -3.15 3.94
N PRO A 128 13.52 -4.14 4.30
CA PRO A 128 12.58 -4.71 3.35
C PRO A 128 11.58 -3.65 2.89
N GLN A 129 11.36 -3.58 1.57
CA GLN A 129 10.38 -2.70 0.96
C GLN A 129 9.02 -3.38 0.73
N THR A 130 8.97 -4.69 0.93
CA THR A 130 7.77 -5.52 0.81
C THR A 130 7.62 -6.36 2.07
N PHE A 131 6.43 -6.30 2.66
CA PHE A 131 6.02 -7.12 3.80
C PHE A 131 4.91 -8.07 3.34
N THR A 132 4.95 -9.31 3.81
CA THR A 132 3.95 -10.33 3.47
C THR A 132 3.37 -10.93 4.74
N THR A 133 2.05 -11.13 4.77
CA THR A 133 1.34 -11.86 5.84
C THR A 133 0.34 -12.83 5.24
N GLU A 134 -0.08 -13.81 6.05
CA GLU A 134 -1.12 -14.80 5.75
C GLU A 134 -2.37 -14.54 6.60
#